data_AF-A0A5K0XCF8-F1
#
_entry.id   AF-A0A5K0XCF8-F1
#
_cell.length_a   1.000
_cell.length_b   1.000
_cell.length_c   1.000
_cell.angle_alpha   90.00
_cell.angle_beta   90.00
_cell.angle_gamma   90.00
#
_symmetry.space_group_name_H-M   'P 1'
#
loop_
_entity.id
_entity.type
_entity.pdbx_description
1 polymer ?
#
loop_
_entity_poly.entity_id
_entity_poly.type
_entity_poly.pdbx_seq_one_letter_code
_entity_poly.pdbx_strand_id
1 'polypeptide(L)' 'DFGSIFSTLLPGTMAKLEPPEGCSFLDGLEVRVAFGSVWKQSLSELSGGQRSLLALSLILALLLFKPAPLYILDE' A
#
# COMPACT_ATOMS: atom_id res chain seq x y z
N ASP A 1 7.98 6.30 -3.21
CA ASP A 1 7.66 5.50 -2.00
C ASP A 1 6.34 4.75 -2.16
N PHE A 2 5.97 3.90 -1.19
CA PHE A 2 4.81 2.99 -1.22
C PHE A 2 3.59 3.52 -2.00
N GLY A 3 3.11 4.73 -1.69
CA GLY A 3 1.97 5.35 -2.37
C GLY A 3 2.18 5.55 -3.87
N SER A 4 3.35 6.03 -4.28
CA SER A 4 3.71 6.23 -5.69
C SER A 4 3.78 4.92 -6.46
N ILE A 5 4.29 3.84 -5.83
CA ILE A 5 4.33 2.50 -6.46
C ILE A 5 2.90 2.02 -6.69
N PHE A 6 2.04 2.15 -5.68
CA PHE A 6 0.63 1.77 -5.81
C PHE A 6 -0.08 2.56 -6.90
N SER A 7 0.08 3.89 -6.95
CA SER A 7 -0.47 4.75 -8.01
C SER A 7 0.07 4.41 -9.40
N THR A 8 1.28 3.86 -9.50
CA THR A 8 1.88 3.42 -10.77
C THR A 8 1.27 2.10 -11.23
N LEU A 9 1.07 1.15 -10.31
CA LEU A 9 0.46 -0.15 -10.59
C LEU A 9 -1.06 -0.04 -10.83
N LEU A 10 -1.71 0.93 -10.19
CA LEU A 10 -3.14 1.20 -10.32
C LEU A 10 -3.39 2.71 -10.49
N PRO A 11 -3.45 3.22 -11.74
CA PRO A 11 -3.61 4.63 -12.03
C PRO A 11 -4.88 5.23 -11.40
N GLY A 12 -4.79 6.49 -10.96
CA GLY A 12 -5.91 7.19 -10.34
C GLY A 12 -6.17 6.79 -8.89
N THR A 13 -5.23 6.08 -8.25
CA THR A 13 -5.31 5.74 -6.83
C THR A 13 -4.20 6.40 -6.03
N MET A 14 -4.38 6.48 -4.72
CA MET A 14 -3.38 6.93 -3.75
C MET A 14 -3.34 5.95 -2.60
N ALA A 15 -2.16 5.72 -2.03
CA ALA A 15 -2.01 4.96 -0.80
C ALA A 15 -1.02 5.63 0.14
N LYS A 16 -1.24 5.48 1.44
CA LYS A 16 -0.36 5.99 2.49
C LYS A 16 -0.40 5.10 3.73
N LEU A 17 0.64 5.19 4.55
CA LEU A 17 0.72 4.57 5.87
C LEU A 17 0.50 5.66 6.92
N GLU A 18 -0.47 5.46 7.81
CA GLU A 18 -0.76 6.41 8.89
C GLU A 18 -0.96 5.65 10.20
N PRO A 19 -0.58 6.23 11.35
CA PRO A 19 -0.95 5.67 12.65
C PRO A 19 -2.48 5.57 12.77
N PRO A 20 -2.99 4.59 13.53
CA PRO A 20 -4.39 4.58 13.95
C PRO A 20 -4.78 5.90 14.65
N GLU A 21 -6.06 6.25 14.62
CA GLU A 21 -6.54 7.49 15.24
C GLU A 21 -6.19 7.53 16.74
N GLY A 22 -5.51 8.61 17.16
CA GLY A 22 -5.09 8.81 18.54
C GLY A 22 -3.85 8.02 18.96
N CYS A 23 -3.23 7.24 18.05
CA CYS A 23 -2.03 6.47 18.31
C CYS A 23 -0.78 7.10 17.67
N SER A 24 0.39 6.70 18.15
CA SER A 24 1.67 7.04 17.53
C SER A 24 2.06 5.99 16.49
N PHE A 25 3.03 6.31 15.63
CA PHE A 25 3.56 5.34 14.66
C PHE A 25 4.24 4.12 15.31
N LEU A 26 4.62 4.21 16.58
CA LEU A 26 5.20 3.09 17.34
C LEU A 26 4.14 2.04 17.72
N ASP A 27 2.88 2.46 17.81
CA ASP A 27 1.75 1.58 18.13
C ASP A 27 1.26 0.79 16.91
N GLY A 28 1.76 1.14 15.71
CA GLY A 28 1.45 0.50 14.45
C GLY A 28 1.17 1.48 13.33
N LEU A 29 0.95 0.93 12.14
CA LEU A 29 0.57 1.68 10.94
C LEU A 29 -0.58 0.98 10.24
N GLU A 30 -1.54 1.78 9.79
CA GLU A 30 -2.65 1.36 8.94
C GLU A 30 -2.40 1.79 7.50
N VAL A 31 -2.82 0.95 6.56
CA VAL A 31 -2.82 1.30 5.14
C VAL A 31 -4.12 2.02 4.80
N ARG A 32 -4.01 3.25 4.31
CA ARG A 32 -5.14 4.03 3.78
C ARG A 32 -5.03 4.12 2.27
N VAL A 33 -6.15 3.90 1.59
CA VAL A 33 -6.25 3.92 0.12
C VAL A 33 -7.32 4.91 -0.32
N ALA A 34 -7.05 5.63 -1.40
CA ALA A 34 -8.00 6.51 -2.07
C ALA A 34 -8.12 6.17 -3.55
N PHE A 35 -9.32 6.36 -4.09
CA PHE A 35 -9.60 6.33 -5.53
C PHE A 35 -10.03 7.73 -5.96
N GLY A 36 -9.25 8.36 -6.84
CA GLY A 36 -9.39 9.79 -7.11
C GLY A 36 -9.20 10.59 -5.83
N SER A 37 -10.21 11.35 -5.41
CA SER A 37 -10.21 12.15 -4.18
C SER A 37 -10.88 11.46 -2.98
N VAL A 38 -11.40 10.23 -3.15
CA VAL A 38 -12.22 9.55 -2.12
C VAL A 38 -11.38 8.56 -1.34
N TRP A 39 -11.16 8.85 -0.06
CA TRP A 39 -10.49 7.95 0.88
C TRP A 39 -11.43 6.86 1.40
N LYS A 40 -10.94 5.62 1.43
CA LYS A 40 -11.69 4.46 1.88
C LYS A 40 -11.63 4.30 3.39
N GLN A 41 -12.74 3.85 3.98
CA GLN A 41 -12.82 3.60 5.42
C GLN A 41 -12.23 2.23 5.76
N SER A 42 -12.37 1.26 4.86
CA SER A 42 -11.84 -0.09 5.05
C SER A 42 -11.22 -0.65 3.77
N LEU A 43 -10.16 -1.46 3.93
CA LEU A 43 -9.56 -2.24 2.85
C LEU A 43 -10.47 -3.37 2.35
N SER A 44 -11.52 -3.73 3.11
CA SER A 44 -12.51 -4.71 2.68
C SER A 44 -13.31 -4.24 1.45
N GLU A 45 -13.36 -2.93 1.20
CA GLU A 45 -13.99 -2.34 0.01
C GLU A 45 -13.22 -2.60 -1.30
N LEU A 46 -11.97 -3.06 -1.20
CA LEU A 46 -11.11 -3.33 -2.36
C LEU A 46 -11.44 -4.68 -2.98
N SER A 47 -11.34 -4.77 -4.30
CA SER A 47 -11.38 -6.06 -5.00
C SER A 47 -10.17 -6.93 -4.63
N GLY A 48 -10.25 -8.24 -4.86
CA GLY A 48 -9.14 -9.17 -4.61
C GLY A 48 -7.84 -8.70 -5.28
N GLY A 49 -7.90 -8.39 -6.58
CA GLY A 49 -6.72 -7.91 -7.33
C GLY A 49 -6.17 -6.57 -6.82
N GLN A 50 -7.04 -5.64 -6.38
CA GLN A 50 -6.58 -4.37 -5.80
C GLN A 50 -5.84 -4.58 -4.49
N ARG A 51 -6.31 -5.50 -3.64
CA ARG A 51 -5.61 -5.87 -2.40
C ARG A 51 -4.26 -6.51 -2.70
N SER A 52 -4.18 -7.38 -3.70
CA SER A 52 -2.91 -7.98 -4.12
C SER A 52 -1.91 -6.93 -4.64
N LEU A 53 -2.37 -5.97 -5.46
CA LEU A 53 -1.52 -4.87 -5.93
C LEU A 53 -1.06 -3.96 -4.77
N LEU A 54 -1.92 -3.73 -3.79
CA LEU A 54 -1.57 -2.94 -2.59
C LEU A 54 -0.48 -3.63 -1.78
N ALA A 55 -0.63 -4.93 -1.53
CA ALA A 55 0.36 -5.74 -0.83
C ALA A 55 1.69 -5.78 -1.60
N LEU A 56 1.64 -6.02 -2.91
CA LEU A 56 2.81 -6.00 -3.78
C LEU A 56 3.52 -4.64 -3.75
N SER A 57 2.77 -3.54 -3.76
CA SER A 57 3.34 -2.19 -3.67
C SER A 57 4.10 -1.97 -2.37
N LEU A 58 3.60 -2.50 -1.26
CA LEU A 58 4.26 -2.42 0.04
C LEU A 58 5.55 -3.25 0.05
N ILE A 59 5.50 -4.47 -0.48
CA ILE A 59 6.68 -5.33 -0.63
C ILE A 59 7.74 -4.60 -1.47
N LEU A 60 7.38 -4.11 -2.67
CA LEU A 60 8.30 -3.38 -3.53
C LEU A 60 8.90 -2.15 -2.83
N ALA A 61 8.12 -1.40 -2.05
CA ALA A 61 8.62 -0.27 -1.27
C ALA A 61 9.69 -0.68 -0.25
N LEU A 62 9.51 -1.81 0.43
CA LEU A 62 10.51 -2.37 1.36
C LEU A 62 11.77 -2.84 0.61
N LEU A 63 11.59 -3.43 -0.56
CA LEU A 63 12.67 -3.91 -1.40
C LEU A 63 13.52 -2.78 -1.99
N LEU A 64 12.92 -1.62 -2.27
CA LEU A 64 13.68 -0.41 -2.64
C LEU A 64 14.62 0.06 -1.53
N PHE A 65 14.25 -0.14 -0.26
CA PHE A 65 15.09 0.22 0.88
C PHE A 65 16.23 -0.79 1.08
N LYS A 66 15.98 -2.09 0.85
CA LYS A 66 16.98 -3.14 0.96
C LYS A 66 16.95 -4.06 -0.28
N PRO A 67 17.62 -3.66 -1.37
CA PRO A 67 17.55 -4.36 -2.63
C PRO A 67 18.29 -5.70 -2.60
N ALA A 68 17.76 -6.66 -3.36
CA ALA A 68 18.32 -7.96 -3.66
C ALA A 68 18.26 -8.16 -5.19
N PRO A 69 19.18 -8.95 -5.78
CA PRO A 69 19.30 -9.05 -7.23
C PRO A 69 18.17 -9.82 -7.92
N LEU A 70 17.34 -10.56 -7.16
CA LEU A 70 16.23 -11.34 -7.70
C LEU A 70 15.09 -11.41 -6.68
N TYR A 71 13.86 -11.23 -7.17
CA TYR A 71 12.64 -11.43 -6.41
C TYR A 71 11.72 -12.38 -7.18
N ILE A 72 11.14 -13.33 -6.47
CA ILE A 72 10.17 -14.28 -7.01
C ILE A 72 8.88 -14.05 -6.23
N LEU A 73 7.80 -13.81 -6.97
CA LEU A 73 6.45 -13.82 -6.44
C LEU A 73 5.82 -15.15 -6.83
N ASP A 74 5.42 -15.92 -5.83
CA ASP A 74 4.58 -17.11 -6.01
C ASP A 74 3.18 -16.78 -5.49
N GLU A 75 2.16 -17.41 -6.07
CA GLU A 75 0.74 -17.01 -5.97
C GLU A 75 0.19 -16.90 -4.54
#